data_AF-A0A1I4HQB7-F1
#
_entry.id   AF-A0A1I4HQB7-F1
#
_cell.length_a   1.000
_cell.length_b   1.000
_cell.length_c   1.000
_cell.angle_alpha   90.00
_cell.angle_beta   90.00
_cell.angle_gamma   90.00
#
_symmetry.space_group_name_H-M   'P 1'
#
loop_
_entity.id
_entity.type
_entity.pdbx_description
1 polymer ?
#
loop_
_entity_poly.entity_id
_entity_poly.type
_entity_poly.pdbx_seq_one_letter_code
_entity_poly.pdbx_strand_id
1 'polypeptide(L)'
;MEAPLIQPDDYTVPEHGYIGAIPVRNIWLLMLYASDLFRIKGMDGNGIEDMPDDLPDLVGEILAHAVEQRQRRRLSLGYRTRTAALNRVRGRIDVLKTERHQLLSRGLVACRFDELTINTPRNRFVRAALELISRIAARPDVVRRCRRLANDMKMMGVSGTPPTLREISTDRFGRHDVEDQEMVAAAKLAFELAIPTENAGSQKMPLSDRDERWVRKLFERAVGGFFKVVLPPTDWHVRTGGTLAWPTSASTDGISRILPGMRTDIVLDDKVGQRRIVIDTKFNTIVTNGWYREESLRSGYLYQMYAYLRSQEGSGDGYSDDAEGLLLHPAVGTTFDESVIIQGHKIRFMTVDLTANSSAIRAELLRVTPRSECHGLSGKDKIKDDAGQNSGVEWT
;
A
#
# COMPACT_ATOMS: atom_id res chain seq x y z
N MET A 1 35.24 6.01 39.45
CA MET A 1 34.78 4.63 39.16
C MET A 1 33.78 4.75 38.04
N GLU A 2 34.25 4.55 36.82
CA GLU A 2 33.45 4.59 35.60
C GLU A 2 32.42 3.45 35.59
N ALA A 3 31.22 3.76 35.15
CA ALA A 3 30.18 2.78 34.84
C ALA A 3 30.59 1.99 33.58
N PRO A 4 30.32 0.68 33.48
CA PRO A 4 30.67 -0.07 32.29
C PRO A 4 29.78 0.37 31.12
N LEU A 5 30.43 0.65 30.01
CA LEU A 5 29.85 0.83 28.68
C LEU A 5 29.07 -0.43 28.28
N ILE A 6 27.77 -0.26 27.99
CA ILE A 6 26.94 -1.30 27.36
C ILE A 6 27.42 -1.45 25.91
N GLN A 7 27.90 -2.64 25.56
CA GLN A 7 28.26 -2.99 24.18
C GLN A 7 26.99 -3.14 23.33
N PRO A 8 26.99 -2.66 22.07
CA PRO A 8 25.87 -2.87 21.16
C PRO A 8 26.17 -4.07 20.26
N ASP A 9 25.85 -5.29 20.68
CA ASP A 9 25.80 -6.46 19.78
C ASP A 9 25.14 -7.64 20.48
N ASP A 10 23.81 -7.74 20.35
CA ASP A 10 23.10 -9.02 20.47
C ASP A 10 21.81 -8.96 19.62
N TYR A 11 21.99 -8.76 18.31
CA TYR A 11 20.91 -8.95 17.34
C TYR A 11 20.67 -10.45 17.17
N THR A 12 19.74 -11.00 17.95
CA THR A 12 19.21 -12.36 17.77
C THR A 12 18.72 -12.53 16.34
N VAL A 13 19.13 -13.63 15.70
CA VAL A 13 18.71 -14.04 14.35
C VAL A 13 17.18 -13.92 14.24
N PRO A 14 16.62 -13.18 13.26
CA PRO A 14 15.17 -13.14 13.10
C PRO A 14 14.64 -14.55 12.78
N GLU A 15 13.72 -15.05 13.61
CA GLU A 15 13.14 -16.41 13.52
C GLU A 15 12.51 -16.73 12.15
N HIS A 16 12.18 -15.69 11.38
CA HIS A 16 11.43 -15.78 10.13
C HIS A 16 12.30 -15.83 8.86
N GLY A 17 13.63 -15.80 8.98
CA GLY A 17 14.55 -15.93 7.84
C GLY A 17 14.65 -14.69 6.94
N TYR A 18 15.13 -14.89 5.72
CA TYR A 18 15.42 -13.83 4.74
C TYR A 18 14.84 -14.14 3.36
N ILE A 19 14.47 -13.08 2.62
CA ILE A 19 14.26 -13.12 1.17
C ILE A 19 15.42 -12.36 0.53
N GLY A 20 16.30 -13.11 -0.11
CA GLY A 20 17.60 -12.60 -0.49
C GLY A 20 18.41 -12.18 0.75
N ALA A 21 18.70 -10.89 0.87
CA ALA A 21 19.36 -10.29 2.04
C ALA A 21 18.39 -9.48 2.95
N ILE A 22 17.12 -9.39 2.58
CA ILE A 22 16.12 -8.57 3.28
C ILE A 22 15.43 -9.45 4.35
N PRO A 23 15.38 -9.00 5.62
CA PRO A 23 14.63 -9.70 6.66
C PRO A 23 13.15 -9.85 6.31
N VAL A 24 12.56 -11.03 6.56
CA VAL A 24 11.13 -11.27 6.29
C VAL A 24 10.21 -10.29 7.01
N ARG A 25 10.54 -9.88 8.24
CA ARG A 25 9.80 -8.84 8.98
C ARG A 25 9.69 -7.50 8.23
N ASN A 26 10.73 -7.13 7.47
CA ASN A 26 10.73 -5.88 6.73
C ASN A 26 9.94 -6.03 5.42
N ILE A 27 9.91 -7.22 4.84
CA ILE A 27 8.97 -7.56 3.75
C ILE A 27 7.52 -7.46 4.25
N TRP A 28 7.23 -7.98 5.45
CA TRP A 28 5.93 -7.85 6.09
C TRP A 28 5.54 -6.39 6.34
N LEU A 29 6.48 -5.53 6.78
CA LEU A 29 6.25 -4.09 6.89
C LEU A 29 5.88 -3.46 5.54
N LEU A 30 6.59 -3.80 4.46
CA LEU A 30 6.25 -3.31 3.11
C LEU A 30 4.87 -3.80 2.66
N MET A 31 4.49 -5.05 2.99
CA MET A 31 3.15 -5.58 2.72
C MET A 31 2.06 -4.82 3.48
N LEU A 32 2.30 -4.49 4.75
CA LEU A 32 1.40 -3.64 5.53
C LEU A 32 1.19 -2.31 4.81
N TYR A 33 2.26 -1.59 4.48
CA TYR A 33 2.16 -0.30 3.80
C TYR A 33 1.45 -0.39 2.44
N ALA A 34 1.64 -1.49 1.71
CA ALA A 34 0.99 -1.74 0.42
C ALA A 34 -0.48 -2.21 0.54
N SER A 35 -0.97 -2.49 1.76
CA SER A 35 -2.27 -3.14 1.98
C SER A 35 -3.46 -2.17 1.92
N ASP A 36 -4.66 -2.71 1.67
CA ASP A 36 -5.91 -1.98 1.89
C ASP A 36 -6.14 -1.72 3.40
N LEU A 37 -5.68 -2.65 4.25
CA LEU A 37 -5.93 -2.60 5.70
C LEU A 37 -5.28 -1.38 6.35
N PHE A 38 -4.03 -1.09 5.99
CA PHE A 38 -3.30 0.08 6.48
C PHE A 38 -4.01 1.38 6.10
N ARG A 39 -4.58 1.45 4.89
CA ARG A 39 -5.37 2.59 4.43
C ARG A 39 -6.70 2.77 5.16
N ILE A 40 -7.32 1.68 5.61
CA ILE A 40 -8.59 1.72 6.35
C ILE A 40 -8.36 2.11 7.81
N LYS A 41 -7.32 1.56 8.45
CA LYS A 41 -7.06 1.77 9.88
C LYS A 41 -6.25 3.04 10.19
N GLY A 42 -5.49 3.56 9.22
CA GLY A 42 -4.75 4.82 9.37
C GLY A 42 -3.72 4.82 10.52
N MET A 43 -3.20 6.02 10.83
CA MET A 43 -2.19 6.27 11.87
C MET A 43 -2.65 6.02 13.32
N ASP A 44 -3.91 5.64 13.56
CA ASP A 44 -4.39 5.24 14.89
C ASP A 44 -3.73 3.92 15.37
N GLY A 45 -2.99 3.23 14.48
CA GLY A 45 -2.18 2.05 14.77
C GLY A 45 -0.75 2.34 15.27
N ASN A 46 -0.56 3.35 16.13
CA ASN A 46 0.70 3.57 16.83
C ASN A 46 1.10 2.27 17.57
N GLY A 47 2.11 1.56 17.06
CA GLY A 47 2.56 0.26 17.57
C GLY A 47 2.58 -0.87 16.53
N ILE A 48 1.76 -0.80 15.47
CA ILE A 48 1.75 -1.84 14.42
C ILE A 48 3.08 -1.87 13.65
N GLU A 49 3.61 -0.69 13.37
CA GLU A 49 4.87 -0.53 12.62
C GLU A 49 6.11 -0.76 13.50
N ASP A 50 5.97 -0.60 14.83
CA ASP A 50 7.09 -0.68 15.77
C ASP A 50 7.52 -2.13 16.06
N MET A 51 6.64 -3.10 15.82
CA MET A 51 6.87 -4.52 16.05
C MET A 51 6.53 -5.34 14.79
N PRO A 52 7.32 -5.23 13.71
CA PRO A 52 7.05 -5.93 12.45
C PRO A 52 7.12 -7.45 12.59
N ASP A 53 7.87 -7.98 13.56
CA ASP A 53 7.92 -9.42 13.86
C ASP A 53 6.58 -9.96 14.38
N ASP A 54 5.77 -9.12 15.04
CA ASP A 54 4.44 -9.47 15.56
C ASP A 54 3.33 -9.24 14.53
N LEU A 55 3.66 -8.84 13.29
CA LEU A 55 2.67 -8.48 12.30
C LEU A 55 1.67 -9.61 11.97
N PRO A 56 2.07 -10.89 11.84
CA PRO A 56 1.12 -11.98 11.66
C PRO A 56 0.12 -12.09 12.82
N ASP A 57 0.59 -11.94 14.06
CA ASP A 57 -0.26 -11.99 15.26
C ASP A 57 -1.24 -10.83 15.29
N LEU A 58 -0.76 -9.63 15.02
CA LEU A 58 -1.58 -8.42 14.99
C LEU A 58 -2.63 -8.45 13.87
N VAL A 59 -2.25 -8.89 12.67
CA VAL A 59 -3.22 -9.11 11.59
C VAL A 59 -4.24 -10.18 11.98
N GLY A 60 -3.81 -11.22 12.69
CA GLY A 60 -4.68 -12.23 13.30
C GLY A 60 -5.69 -11.63 14.29
N GLU A 61 -5.26 -10.72 15.16
CA GLU A 61 -6.14 -10.02 16.09
C GLU A 61 -7.15 -9.12 15.40
N ILE A 62 -6.71 -8.33 14.42
CA ILE A 62 -7.58 -7.44 13.64
C ILE A 62 -8.62 -8.28 12.89
N LEU A 63 -8.17 -9.35 12.21
CA LEU A 63 -9.07 -10.25 11.48
C LEU A 63 -10.07 -10.91 12.42
N ALA A 64 -9.62 -11.44 13.56
CA ALA A 64 -10.49 -12.07 14.55
C ALA A 64 -11.53 -11.09 15.10
N HIS A 65 -11.11 -9.87 15.43
CA HIS A 65 -12.00 -8.82 15.90
C HIS A 65 -13.04 -8.43 14.86
N ALA A 66 -12.62 -8.19 13.60
CA ALA A 66 -13.52 -7.85 12.50
C ALA A 66 -14.55 -8.97 12.27
N VAL A 67 -14.13 -10.25 12.29
CA VAL A 67 -15.03 -11.40 12.15
C VAL A 67 -16.03 -11.48 13.30
N GLU A 68 -15.60 -11.29 14.55
CA GLU A 68 -16.50 -11.30 15.71
C GLU A 68 -17.55 -10.19 15.63
N GLN A 69 -17.16 -8.98 15.21
CA GLN A 69 -18.11 -7.90 14.98
C GLN A 69 -19.15 -8.27 13.91
N ARG A 70 -18.72 -8.90 12.80
CA ARG A 70 -19.63 -9.35 11.75
C ARG A 70 -20.54 -10.48 12.21
N GLN A 71 -20.05 -11.42 13.01
CA GLN A 71 -20.91 -12.47 13.58
C GLN A 71 -22.02 -11.87 14.46
N ARG A 72 -21.70 -10.86 15.28
CA ARG A 72 -22.70 -10.16 16.12
C ARG A 72 -23.73 -9.40 15.28
N ARG A 73 -23.32 -8.79 14.16
CA ARG A 73 -24.19 -8.01 13.25
C ARG A 73 -24.77 -8.80 12.08
N ARG A 74 -24.60 -10.14 12.08
CA ARG A 74 -24.82 -11.10 10.98
C ARG A 74 -23.81 -10.94 9.84
N LEU A 75 -23.21 -12.07 9.44
CA LEU A 75 -22.35 -12.14 8.26
C LEU A 75 -23.15 -11.83 7.00
N SER A 76 -22.48 -11.23 6.01
CA SER A 76 -23.09 -10.92 4.72
C SER A 76 -23.59 -12.18 4.02
N LEU A 77 -24.81 -12.07 3.52
CA LEU A 77 -25.50 -13.13 2.79
C LEU A 77 -25.35 -12.87 1.29
N GLY A 78 -25.23 -13.94 0.53
CA GLY A 78 -25.25 -13.89 -0.93
C GLY A 78 -26.28 -14.83 -1.51
N TYR A 79 -26.51 -14.70 -2.81
CA TYR A 79 -27.38 -15.60 -3.54
C TYR A 79 -26.56 -16.71 -4.16
N ARG A 80 -27.00 -17.95 -3.96
CA ARG A 80 -26.50 -19.11 -4.68
C ARG A 80 -27.62 -19.69 -5.52
N THR A 81 -27.36 -19.82 -6.82
CA THR A 81 -28.28 -20.54 -7.71
C THR A 81 -28.26 -22.03 -7.35
N ARG A 82 -29.44 -22.56 -7.04
CA ARG A 82 -29.68 -23.98 -6.77
C ARG A 82 -30.63 -24.55 -7.80
N THR A 83 -30.34 -25.78 -8.21
CA THR A 83 -31.26 -26.60 -9.00
C THR A 83 -31.72 -27.80 -8.18
N ALA A 84 -33.02 -28.05 -8.12
CA ALA A 84 -33.59 -29.16 -7.36
C ALA A 84 -34.91 -29.63 -7.99
N ALA A 85 -35.20 -30.93 -7.89
CA ALA A 85 -36.53 -31.46 -8.17
C ALA A 85 -37.38 -31.29 -6.92
N LEU A 86 -38.47 -30.52 -7.00
CA LEU A 86 -39.32 -30.16 -5.87
C LEU A 86 -40.77 -30.59 -6.14
N ASN A 87 -41.53 -30.84 -5.09
CA ASN A 87 -42.98 -31.08 -5.16
C ASN A 87 -43.80 -29.78 -5.31
N ARG A 88 -43.14 -28.64 -5.51
CA ARG A 88 -43.74 -27.32 -5.72
C ARG A 88 -42.86 -26.48 -6.64
N VAL A 89 -43.47 -25.56 -7.36
CA VAL A 89 -42.72 -24.62 -8.22
C VAL A 89 -42.00 -23.58 -7.35
N ARG A 90 -40.70 -23.43 -7.57
CA ARG A 90 -39.88 -22.38 -6.93
C ARG A 90 -38.91 -21.79 -7.96
N GLY A 91 -38.99 -20.48 -8.21
CA GLY A 91 -38.18 -19.82 -9.23
C GLY A 91 -38.55 -20.28 -10.65
N ARG A 92 -37.54 -20.49 -11.50
CA ARG A 92 -37.73 -20.87 -12.91
C ARG A 92 -37.80 -22.38 -13.08
N ILE A 93 -38.77 -22.87 -13.83
CA ILE A 93 -38.90 -24.28 -14.18
C ILE A 93 -37.87 -24.63 -15.27
N ASP A 94 -37.13 -25.71 -15.07
CA ASP A 94 -36.33 -26.37 -16.09
C ASP A 94 -37.21 -27.41 -16.80
N VAL A 95 -37.91 -26.95 -17.83
CA VAL A 95 -38.89 -27.76 -18.56
C VAL A 95 -38.22 -28.98 -19.20
N LEU A 96 -37.05 -28.81 -19.80
CA LEU A 96 -36.31 -29.90 -20.45
C LEU A 96 -35.92 -30.98 -19.45
N LYS A 97 -35.39 -30.60 -18.28
CA LYS A 97 -35.02 -31.56 -17.24
C LYS A 97 -36.25 -32.22 -16.61
N THR A 98 -37.36 -31.50 -16.49
CA THR A 98 -38.63 -32.00 -15.97
C THR A 98 -39.20 -33.08 -16.89
N GLU A 99 -39.29 -32.82 -18.19
CA GLU A 99 -39.80 -33.76 -19.19
C GLU A 99 -38.88 -34.97 -19.36
N ARG A 100 -37.56 -34.74 -19.53
CA ARG A 100 -36.59 -35.81 -19.79
C ARG A 100 -36.56 -36.88 -18.70
N HIS A 101 -36.81 -36.52 -17.45
CA HIS A 101 -36.83 -37.47 -16.32
C HIS A 101 -38.26 -37.80 -15.86
N GLN A 102 -39.28 -37.40 -16.62
CA GLN A 102 -40.71 -37.59 -16.32
C GLN A 102 -41.05 -37.18 -14.88
N LEU A 103 -40.55 -36.04 -14.42
CA LEU A 103 -40.68 -35.65 -13.01
C LEU A 103 -42.14 -35.42 -12.60
N LEU A 104 -42.98 -34.95 -13.54
CA LEU A 104 -44.39 -34.68 -13.29
C LEU A 104 -45.19 -35.94 -12.89
N SER A 105 -44.87 -37.11 -13.48
CA SER A 105 -45.52 -38.37 -13.11
C SER A 105 -45.19 -38.82 -11.68
N ARG A 106 -44.13 -38.25 -11.10
CA ARG A 106 -43.70 -38.46 -9.71
C ARG A 106 -44.11 -37.31 -8.78
N GLY A 107 -44.91 -36.36 -9.27
CA GLY A 107 -45.30 -35.16 -8.52
C GLY A 107 -44.13 -34.19 -8.26
N LEU A 108 -43.09 -34.21 -9.10
CA LEU A 108 -41.90 -33.36 -8.97
C LEU A 108 -41.73 -32.44 -10.19
N VAL A 109 -41.08 -31.30 -9.99
CA VAL A 109 -40.72 -30.34 -11.04
C VAL A 109 -39.26 -29.93 -10.84
N ALA A 110 -38.45 -29.95 -11.91
CA ALA A 110 -37.09 -29.42 -11.84
C ALA A 110 -37.14 -27.89 -11.80
N CYS A 111 -36.63 -27.31 -10.73
CA CYS A 111 -36.65 -25.87 -10.48
C CYS A 111 -35.22 -25.34 -10.36
N ARG A 112 -34.99 -24.15 -10.92
CA ARG A 112 -33.79 -23.31 -10.74
C ARG A 112 -34.21 -22.05 -10.01
N PHE A 113 -33.66 -21.85 -8.80
CA PHE A 113 -33.97 -20.70 -7.96
C PHE A 113 -32.73 -20.25 -7.20
N ASP A 114 -32.75 -19.00 -6.77
CA ASP A 114 -31.69 -18.47 -5.92
C ASP A 114 -32.09 -18.63 -4.45
N GLU A 115 -31.17 -19.16 -3.65
CA GLU A 115 -31.31 -19.26 -2.21
C GLU A 115 -30.30 -18.34 -1.52
N LEU A 116 -30.76 -17.70 -0.45
CA LEU A 116 -29.92 -16.86 0.38
C LEU A 116 -29.00 -17.77 1.20
N THR A 117 -27.70 -17.53 1.13
CA THR A 117 -26.69 -18.34 1.80
C THR A 117 -25.62 -17.47 2.43
N ILE A 118 -25.12 -17.90 3.59
CA ILE A 118 -23.93 -17.35 4.22
C ILE A 118 -22.64 -17.85 3.54
N ASN A 119 -22.73 -18.87 2.70
CA ASN A 119 -21.59 -19.47 2.02
C ASN A 119 -21.15 -18.66 0.79
N THR A 120 -20.77 -17.41 1.03
CA THR A 120 -20.31 -16.47 0.01
C THR A 120 -18.82 -16.66 -0.28
N PRO A 121 -18.32 -16.25 -1.46
CA PRO A 121 -16.88 -16.23 -1.74
C PRO A 121 -16.07 -15.49 -0.66
N ARG A 122 -16.56 -14.34 -0.18
CA ARG A 122 -15.90 -13.54 0.87
C ARG A 122 -15.82 -14.28 2.21
N ASN A 123 -16.92 -14.87 2.67
CA ASN A 123 -16.91 -15.62 3.93
C ASN A 123 -16.01 -16.85 3.84
N ARG A 124 -15.96 -17.53 2.70
CA ARG A 124 -15.02 -18.65 2.47
C ARG A 124 -13.56 -18.17 2.47
N PHE A 125 -13.28 -17.03 1.85
CA PHE A 125 -11.95 -16.42 1.83
C PHE A 125 -11.49 -16.05 3.24
N VAL A 126 -12.33 -15.38 4.02
CA VAL A 126 -12.06 -14.99 5.41
C VAL A 126 -11.84 -16.20 6.31
N ARG A 127 -12.67 -17.24 6.19
CA ARG A 127 -12.50 -18.49 6.93
C ARG A 127 -11.12 -19.11 6.64
N ALA A 128 -10.73 -19.15 5.38
CA ALA A 128 -9.43 -19.67 4.98
C ALA A 128 -8.26 -18.78 5.45
N ALA A 129 -8.44 -17.46 5.49
CA ALA A 129 -7.45 -16.54 6.04
C ALA A 129 -7.26 -16.75 7.55
N LEU A 130 -8.33 -17.00 8.32
CA LEU A 130 -8.24 -17.37 9.74
C LEU A 130 -7.48 -18.69 9.94
N GLU A 131 -7.70 -19.68 9.08
CA GLU A 131 -6.95 -20.95 9.12
C GLU A 131 -5.47 -20.75 8.77
N LEU A 132 -5.18 -19.87 7.81
CA LEU A 132 -3.82 -19.55 7.37
C LEU A 132 -3.03 -18.78 8.43
N ILE A 133 -3.60 -17.69 8.96
CA ILE A 133 -2.93 -16.85 9.97
C ILE A 133 -2.62 -17.68 11.23
N SER A 134 -3.50 -18.63 11.58
CA SER A 134 -3.30 -19.58 12.70
C SER A 134 -2.11 -20.54 12.53
N ARG A 135 -1.49 -20.58 11.34
CA ARG A 135 -0.27 -21.38 11.06
C ARG A 135 1.01 -20.55 11.12
N ILE A 136 0.92 -19.23 10.90
CA ILE A 136 2.08 -18.33 10.83
C ILE A 136 2.19 -17.39 12.03
N ALA A 137 1.11 -17.18 12.78
CA ALA A 137 1.10 -16.42 14.03
C ALA A 137 1.84 -17.18 15.15
N ALA A 138 2.58 -16.46 15.99
CA ALA A 138 3.39 -17.03 17.08
C ALA A 138 2.61 -17.09 18.40
N ARG A 139 1.70 -16.13 18.67
CA ARG A 139 1.01 -16.01 19.96
C ARG A 139 -0.10 -17.06 20.11
N PRO A 140 -0.05 -17.92 21.15
CA PRO A 140 -1.00 -19.02 21.30
C PRO A 140 -2.46 -18.58 21.49
N ASP A 141 -2.71 -17.43 22.10
CA ASP A 141 -4.06 -16.88 22.29
C ASP A 141 -4.69 -16.44 20.96
N VAL A 142 -3.93 -15.76 20.10
CA VAL A 142 -4.35 -15.36 18.74
C VAL A 142 -4.63 -16.61 17.91
N VAL A 143 -3.71 -17.56 17.90
CA VAL A 143 -3.85 -18.83 17.17
C VAL A 143 -5.12 -19.58 17.58
N ARG A 144 -5.37 -19.74 18.89
CA ARG A 144 -6.59 -20.42 19.38
C ARG A 144 -7.85 -19.65 18.99
N ARG A 145 -7.82 -18.32 19.09
CA ARG A 145 -8.97 -17.46 18.76
C ARG A 145 -9.32 -17.56 17.26
N CYS A 146 -8.33 -17.47 16.37
CA CYS A 146 -8.53 -17.60 14.93
C CYS A 146 -9.05 -18.98 14.53
N ARG A 147 -8.49 -20.07 15.10
CA ARG A 147 -8.99 -21.44 14.86
C ARG A 147 -10.44 -21.63 15.29
N ARG A 148 -10.80 -21.12 16.47
CA ARG A 148 -12.19 -21.16 16.97
C ARG A 148 -13.13 -20.45 16.00
N LEU A 149 -12.81 -19.22 15.58
CA LEU A 149 -13.63 -18.45 14.65
C LEU A 149 -13.77 -19.13 13.27
N ALA A 150 -12.69 -19.73 12.76
CA ALA A 150 -12.75 -20.50 11.51
C ALA A 150 -13.70 -21.70 11.62
N ASN A 151 -13.65 -22.43 12.75
CA ASN A 151 -14.55 -23.54 13.04
C ASN A 151 -16.00 -23.07 13.20
N ASP A 152 -16.24 -21.97 13.89
CA ASP A 152 -17.59 -21.38 14.05
C ASP A 152 -18.18 -21.01 12.69
N MET A 153 -17.40 -20.37 11.81
CA MET A 153 -17.82 -20.08 10.43
C MET A 153 -18.15 -21.36 9.65
N LYS A 154 -17.35 -22.42 9.81
CA LYS A 154 -17.60 -23.72 9.19
C LYS A 154 -18.91 -24.34 9.70
N MET A 155 -19.17 -24.29 11.01
CA MET A 155 -20.41 -24.79 11.62
C MET A 155 -21.65 -24.00 11.16
N MET A 156 -21.51 -22.70 10.90
CA MET A 156 -22.57 -21.88 10.29
C MET A 156 -22.83 -22.19 8.80
N GLY A 157 -22.05 -23.08 8.17
CA GLY A 157 -22.25 -23.53 6.79
C GLY A 157 -21.33 -22.85 5.76
N VAL A 158 -20.37 -22.03 6.19
CA VAL A 158 -19.32 -21.47 5.30
C VAL A 158 -18.34 -22.59 4.93
N SER A 159 -18.49 -23.14 3.73
CA SER A 159 -17.84 -24.40 3.34
C SER A 159 -17.42 -24.42 1.88
N GLY A 160 -16.41 -25.23 1.57
CA GLY A 160 -15.83 -25.36 0.23
C GLY A 160 -14.56 -24.52 0.04
N THR A 161 -14.01 -24.61 -1.16
CA THR A 161 -12.73 -23.99 -1.53
C THR A 161 -12.81 -22.47 -1.46
N PRO A 162 -11.83 -21.79 -0.81
CA PRO A 162 -11.74 -20.35 -0.86
C PRO A 162 -11.40 -19.88 -2.28
N PRO A 163 -11.93 -18.72 -2.72
CA PRO A 163 -11.46 -18.08 -3.94
C PRO A 163 -10.00 -17.63 -3.78
N THR A 164 -9.33 -17.46 -4.91
CA THR A 164 -7.97 -16.91 -4.98
C THR A 164 -7.95 -15.42 -4.64
N LEU A 165 -6.77 -14.91 -4.23
CA LEU A 165 -6.54 -13.47 -4.02
C LEU A 165 -6.96 -12.62 -5.23
N ARG A 166 -6.72 -13.13 -6.45
CA ARG A 166 -7.07 -12.43 -7.69
C ARG A 166 -8.58 -12.32 -7.86
N GLU A 167 -9.31 -13.41 -7.62
CA GLU A 167 -10.78 -13.44 -7.72
C GLU A 167 -11.43 -12.49 -6.69
N ILE A 168 -10.92 -12.47 -5.45
CA ILE A 168 -11.40 -11.55 -4.42
C ILE A 168 -11.04 -10.10 -4.71
N SER A 169 -9.88 -9.84 -5.33
CA SER A 169 -9.47 -8.48 -5.67
C SER A 169 -10.28 -7.89 -6.82
N THR A 170 -10.86 -8.73 -7.69
CA THR A 170 -11.79 -8.30 -8.74
C THR A 170 -13.23 -8.13 -8.26
N ASP A 171 -13.56 -8.68 -7.09
CA ASP A 171 -14.89 -8.56 -6.49
C ASP A 171 -15.13 -7.11 -6.04
N ARG A 172 -16.22 -6.51 -6.52
CA ARG A 172 -16.57 -5.12 -6.20
C ARG A 172 -17.49 -5.11 -4.99
N PHE A 173 -17.10 -4.35 -3.96
CA PHE A 173 -17.98 -4.09 -2.81
C PHE A 173 -19.18 -3.24 -3.25
N GLY A 174 -20.40 -3.75 -3.04
CA GLY A 174 -21.60 -2.94 -3.11
C GLY A 174 -21.78 -2.05 -1.87
N ARG A 175 -22.79 -1.17 -1.89
CA ARG A 175 -23.14 -0.33 -0.71
C ARG A 175 -23.46 -1.16 0.54
N HIS A 176 -23.99 -2.38 0.37
CA HIS A 176 -24.32 -3.29 1.46
C HIS A 176 -23.12 -4.10 1.98
N ASP A 177 -21.96 -3.99 1.33
CA ASP A 177 -20.78 -4.81 1.62
C ASP A 177 -19.65 -4.01 2.29
N VAL A 178 -19.86 -2.71 2.52
CA VAL A 178 -18.86 -1.82 3.14
C VAL A 178 -18.43 -2.36 4.50
N GLU A 179 -19.36 -2.95 5.25
CA GLU A 179 -19.10 -3.53 6.56
C GLU A 179 -18.15 -4.75 6.52
N ASP A 180 -18.01 -5.42 5.37
CA ASP A 180 -17.05 -6.52 5.19
C ASP A 180 -15.65 -6.04 4.80
N GLN A 181 -15.47 -4.76 4.45
CA GLN A 181 -14.22 -4.27 3.88
C GLN A 181 -13.02 -4.49 4.81
N GLU A 182 -13.16 -4.21 6.11
CA GLU A 182 -12.10 -4.41 7.09
C GLU A 182 -11.72 -5.89 7.20
N MET A 183 -12.72 -6.76 7.37
CA MET A 183 -12.54 -8.21 7.47
C MET A 183 -11.85 -8.78 6.22
N VAL A 184 -12.27 -8.34 5.03
CA VAL A 184 -11.68 -8.81 3.76
C VAL A 184 -10.28 -8.22 3.56
N ALA A 185 -10.05 -6.96 3.93
CA ALA A 185 -8.72 -6.34 3.85
C ALA A 185 -7.71 -7.03 4.76
N ALA A 186 -8.10 -7.35 6.00
CA ALA A 186 -7.29 -8.12 6.92
C ALA A 186 -7.05 -9.55 6.41
N ALA A 187 -8.07 -10.19 5.84
CA ALA A 187 -7.92 -11.50 5.23
C ALA A 187 -6.94 -11.50 4.05
N LYS A 188 -7.01 -10.49 3.17
CA LYS A 188 -6.06 -10.32 2.05
C LYS A 188 -4.63 -10.20 2.56
N LEU A 189 -4.40 -9.34 3.57
CA LEU A 189 -3.07 -9.17 4.15
C LEU A 189 -2.57 -10.47 4.80
N ALA A 190 -3.42 -11.21 5.52
CA ALA A 190 -3.05 -12.52 6.08
C ALA A 190 -2.57 -13.51 5.01
N PHE A 191 -3.20 -13.53 3.82
CA PHE A 191 -2.72 -14.32 2.69
C PHE A 191 -1.39 -13.81 2.12
N GLU A 192 -1.20 -12.50 2.04
CA GLU A 192 0.06 -11.91 1.57
C GLU A 192 1.23 -12.24 2.51
N LEU A 193 1.03 -12.15 3.84
CA LEU A 193 2.06 -12.42 4.86
C LEU A 193 2.54 -13.88 4.89
N ALA A 194 1.71 -14.83 4.45
CA ALA A 194 2.10 -16.23 4.38
C ALA A 194 3.11 -16.51 3.26
N ILE A 195 3.06 -15.77 2.15
CA ILE A 195 3.89 -16.03 0.96
C ILE A 195 5.40 -15.89 1.27
N PRO A 196 5.88 -14.84 1.95
CA PRO A 196 7.27 -14.72 2.34
C PRO A 196 7.73 -15.84 3.25
N THR A 197 6.87 -16.23 4.20
CA THR A 197 7.17 -17.25 5.21
C THR A 197 7.42 -18.61 4.58
N GLU A 198 6.67 -18.97 3.52
CA GLU A 198 6.85 -20.23 2.78
C GLU A 198 8.12 -20.24 1.91
N ASN A 199 8.59 -19.06 1.47
CA ASN A 199 9.74 -18.91 0.59
C ASN A 199 11.04 -18.53 1.33
N ALA A 200 10.96 -18.28 2.65
CA ALA A 200 12.07 -17.77 3.44
C ALA A 200 13.19 -18.81 3.56
N GLY A 201 14.42 -18.38 3.26
CA GLY A 201 15.62 -19.17 3.52
C GLY A 201 16.20 -18.84 4.90
N SER A 202 16.86 -19.83 5.54
CA SER A 202 17.58 -19.62 6.80
C SER A 202 18.89 -18.83 6.63
N GLN A 203 19.38 -18.67 5.40
CA GLN A 203 20.62 -17.96 5.09
C GLN A 203 20.36 -16.80 4.13
N LYS A 204 21.17 -15.74 4.25
CA LYS A 204 21.18 -14.62 3.29
C LYS A 204 21.72 -15.11 1.96
N MET A 205 20.97 -14.90 0.88
CA MET A 205 21.36 -15.25 -0.48
C MET A 205 21.14 -14.05 -1.42
N PRO A 206 21.75 -14.02 -2.62
CA PRO A 206 21.33 -13.06 -3.64
C PRO A 206 19.85 -13.26 -4.01
N LEU A 207 19.13 -12.17 -4.30
CA LEU A 207 17.76 -12.26 -4.81
C LEU A 207 17.76 -12.92 -6.20
N SER A 208 16.80 -13.80 -6.45
CA SER A 208 16.54 -14.25 -7.82
C SER A 208 15.89 -13.11 -8.63
N ASP A 209 16.00 -13.14 -9.97
CA ASP A 209 15.32 -12.16 -10.83
C ASP A 209 13.80 -12.10 -10.61
N ARG A 210 13.21 -13.20 -10.14
CA ARG A 210 11.78 -13.26 -9.81
C ARG A 210 11.49 -12.50 -8.53
N ASP A 211 12.30 -12.71 -7.50
CA ASP A 211 12.13 -12.05 -6.20
C ASP A 211 12.42 -10.56 -6.32
N GLU A 212 13.45 -10.16 -7.06
CA GLU A 212 13.76 -8.75 -7.31
C GLU A 212 12.58 -8.01 -7.95
N ARG A 213 12.00 -8.57 -9.02
CA ARG A 213 10.81 -7.99 -9.68
C ARG A 213 9.61 -7.91 -8.74
N TRP A 214 9.47 -8.88 -7.84
CA TRP A 214 8.39 -8.90 -6.88
C TRP A 214 8.58 -7.87 -5.77
N VAL A 215 9.76 -7.84 -5.12
CA VAL A 215 10.08 -6.85 -4.08
C VAL A 215 10.04 -5.44 -4.65
N ARG A 216 10.48 -5.21 -5.89
CA ARG A 216 10.36 -3.91 -6.56
C ARG A 216 8.91 -3.42 -6.60
N LYS A 217 7.98 -4.24 -7.10
CA LYS A 217 6.56 -3.89 -7.16
C LYS A 217 5.95 -3.72 -5.78
N LEU A 218 6.41 -4.51 -4.81
CA LEU A 218 5.98 -4.39 -3.42
C LEU A 218 6.44 -3.06 -2.82
N PHE A 219 7.69 -2.69 -3.03
CA PHE A 219 8.27 -1.43 -2.56
C PHE A 219 7.57 -0.21 -3.17
N GLU A 220 7.35 -0.19 -4.49
CA GLU A 220 6.58 0.85 -5.17
C GLU A 220 5.18 1.03 -4.55
N ARG A 221 4.44 -0.07 -4.37
CA ARG A 221 3.11 -0.06 -3.73
C ARG A 221 3.19 0.37 -2.27
N ALA A 222 4.21 -0.05 -1.54
CA ALA A 222 4.42 0.27 -0.14
C ALA A 222 4.67 1.76 0.05
N VAL A 223 5.59 2.35 -0.72
CA VAL A 223 5.89 3.80 -0.65
C VAL A 223 4.66 4.63 -1.01
N GLY A 224 3.93 4.25 -2.06
CA GLY A 224 2.69 4.94 -2.45
C GLY A 224 1.57 4.79 -1.41
N GLY A 225 1.46 3.63 -0.77
CA GLY A 225 0.50 3.39 0.31
C GLY A 225 0.86 4.11 1.60
N PHE A 226 2.16 4.14 1.95
CA PHE A 226 2.71 4.87 3.08
C PHE A 226 2.35 6.35 3.02
N PHE A 227 2.68 7.04 1.92
CA PHE A 227 2.39 8.47 1.80
C PHE A 227 0.89 8.77 1.76
N LYS A 228 0.04 7.88 1.23
CA LYS A 228 -1.42 8.06 1.27
C LYS A 228 -2.00 8.07 2.69
N VAL A 229 -1.33 7.39 3.63
CA VAL A 229 -1.80 7.29 5.02
C VAL A 229 -1.13 8.34 5.91
N VAL A 230 0.17 8.53 5.74
CA VAL A 230 0.99 9.38 6.62
C VAL A 230 0.83 10.86 6.31
N LEU A 231 0.57 11.22 5.05
CA LEU A 231 0.39 12.61 4.65
C LEU A 231 -1.08 13.03 4.78
N PRO A 232 -1.39 14.14 5.49
CA PRO A 232 -2.76 14.64 5.61
C PRO A 232 -3.37 14.93 4.22
N PRO A 233 -4.53 14.35 3.86
CA PRO A 233 -5.17 14.58 2.56
C PRO A 233 -5.61 16.03 2.31
N THR A 234 -5.76 16.81 3.39
CA THR A 234 -6.02 18.26 3.34
C THR A 234 -4.87 18.98 2.67
N ASP A 235 -3.64 18.61 3.02
CA ASP A 235 -2.43 19.31 2.65
C ASP A 235 -1.77 18.68 1.43
N TRP A 236 -1.87 17.36 1.29
CA TRP A 236 -1.19 16.59 0.26
C TRP A 236 -2.17 15.90 -0.68
N HIS A 237 -1.80 15.81 -1.95
CA HIS A 237 -2.46 14.93 -2.89
C HIS A 237 -1.47 13.88 -3.41
N VAL A 238 -1.72 12.61 -3.10
CA VAL A 238 -0.83 11.49 -3.44
C VAL A 238 -1.42 10.68 -4.59
N ARG A 239 -0.74 10.69 -5.73
CA ARG A 239 -1.08 9.89 -6.92
C ARG A 239 -0.09 8.75 -7.07
N THR A 240 -0.59 7.57 -7.46
CA THR A 240 0.22 6.37 -7.70
C THR A 240 -0.10 5.82 -9.08
N GLY A 241 0.91 5.51 -9.90
CA GLY A 241 0.75 4.99 -11.25
C GLY A 241 0.16 6.01 -12.24
N GLY A 242 0.77 7.19 -12.31
CA GLY A 242 0.34 8.28 -13.20
C GLY A 242 0.84 8.12 -14.62
N THR A 243 0.14 8.70 -15.60
CA THR A 243 0.66 8.86 -16.97
C THR A 243 0.83 10.34 -17.26
N LEU A 244 2.01 10.73 -17.75
CA LEU A 244 2.29 12.07 -18.25
C LEU A 244 2.16 12.06 -19.78
N ALA A 245 1.59 13.14 -20.31
CA ALA A 245 1.56 13.35 -21.75
C ALA A 245 2.87 13.99 -22.20
N TRP A 246 3.35 13.64 -23.39
CA TRP A 246 4.44 14.37 -24.02
C TRP A 246 3.94 15.73 -24.49
N PRO A 247 4.66 16.83 -24.21
CA PRO A 247 4.35 18.12 -24.80
C PRO A 247 4.70 18.08 -26.29
N THR A 248 3.71 17.85 -27.15
CA THR A 248 3.89 17.80 -28.61
C THR A 248 3.34 19.06 -29.27
N SER A 249 4.18 19.80 -30.00
CA SER A 249 3.76 20.96 -30.80
C SER A 249 3.33 20.60 -32.22
N ALA A 250 3.85 19.49 -32.75
CA ALA A 250 3.51 18.95 -34.07
C ALA A 250 3.57 17.42 -34.03
N SER A 251 2.73 16.76 -34.84
CA SER A 251 2.69 15.29 -34.93
C SER A 251 2.32 14.81 -36.32
N THR A 252 2.95 13.73 -36.78
CA THR A 252 2.52 12.97 -37.96
C THR A 252 1.47 11.94 -37.57
N ASP A 253 0.55 11.57 -38.47
CA ASP A 253 -0.60 10.69 -38.18
C ASP A 253 -0.26 9.35 -37.47
N GLY A 254 0.93 8.80 -37.69
CA GLY A 254 1.37 7.54 -37.10
C GLY A 254 2.03 7.62 -35.71
N ILE A 255 2.49 8.80 -35.27
CA ILE A 255 3.41 8.89 -34.12
C ILE A 255 2.75 8.48 -32.81
N SER A 256 1.47 8.78 -32.63
CA SER A 256 0.71 8.45 -31.41
C SER A 256 0.65 6.94 -31.11
N ARG A 257 0.86 6.09 -32.11
CA ARG A 257 0.86 4.61 -31.96
C ARG A 257 2.20 4.06 -31.46
N ILE A 258 3.28 4.81 -31.62
CA ILE A 258 4.66 4.35 -31.32
C ILE A 258 5.35 5.20 -30.27
N LEU A 259 4.80 6.35 -29.91
CA LEU A 259 5.36 7.21 -28.87
C LEU A 259 5.27 6.49 -27.51
N PRO A 260 6.39 6.36 -26.77
CA PRO A 260 6.37 5.67 -25.50
C PRO A 260 5.52 6.45 -24.48
N GLY A 261 4.70 5.76 -23.68
CA GLY A 261 4.00 6.41 -22.58
C GLY A 261 4.97 6.81 -21.46
N MET A 262 4.83 8.00 -20.90
CA MET A 262 5.54 8.37 -19.67
C MET A 262 4.71 7.97 -18.46
N ARG A 263 5.26 7.10 -17.60
CA ARG A 263 4.56 6.59 -16.43
C ARG A 263 5.36 6.83 -15.17
N THR A 264 4.79 7.60 -14.26
CA THR A 264 5.40 7.88 -12.96
C THR A 264 4.88 6.89 -11.93
N ASP A 265 5.76 6.46 -11.03
CA ASP A 265 5.39 5.55 -9.95
C ASP A 265 4.51 6.28 -8.92
N ILE A 266 4.99 7.40 -8.39
CA ILE A 266 4.29 8.18 -7.36
C ILE A 266 4.48 9.68 -7.63
N VAL A 267 3.43 10.46 -7.41
CA VAL A 267 3.50 11.93 -7.44
C VAL A 267 2.87 12.49 -6.18
N LEU A 268 3.60 13.33 -5.46
CA LEU A 268 3.16 14.03 -4.28
C LEU A 268 2.98 15.51 -4.61
N ASP A 269 1.77 16.04 -4.47
CA ASP A 269 1.53 17.48 -4.54
C ASP A 269 1.34 18.02 -3.13
N ASP A 270 2.23 18.92 -2.69
CA ASP A 270 2.14 19.68 -1.45
C ASP A 270 1.36 20.97 -1.72
N LYS A 271 0.09 21.00 -1.31
CA LYS A 271 -0.78 22.16 -1.51
C LYS A 271 -0.38 23.33 -0.62
N VAL A 272 0.32 23.07 0.49
CA VAL A 272 0.73 24.13 1.44
C VAL A 272 2.07 24.71 1.02
N GLY A 273 3.05 23.85 0.78
CA GLY A 273 4.39 24.23 0.32
C GLY A 273 4.46 24.64 -1.16
N GLN A 274 3.34 24.49 -1.88
CA GLN A 274 3.21 24.77 -3.31
C GLN A 274 4.28 24.08 -4.17
N ARG A 275 4.47 22.77 -3.97
CA ARG A 275 5.47 22.00 -4.72
C ARG A 275 4.98 20.62 -5.14
N ARG A 276 5.58 20.08 -6.20
CA ARG A 276 5.39 18.71 -6.67
C ARG A 276 6.67 17.90 -6.49
N ILE A 277 6.52 16.65 -6.04
CA ILE A 277 7.61 15.67 -5.99
C ILE A 277 7.21 14.48 -6.84
N VAL A 278 7.93 14.23 -7.92
CA VAL A 278 7.81 13.03 -8.75
C VAL A 278 8.78 11.98 -8.22
N ILE A 279 8.25 10.87 -7.74
CA ILE A 279 9.04 9.76 -7.19
C ILE A 279 9.01 8.61 -8.18
N ASP A 280 10.19 8.06 -8.46
CA ASP A 280 10.38 6.86 -9.26
C ASP A 280 11.23 5.86 -8.45
N THR A 281 10.76 4.62 -8.36
CA THR A 281 11.37 3.56 -7.56
C THR A 281 12.20 2.61 -8.41
N LYS A 282 13.45 2.38 -8.00
CA LYS A 282 14.42 1.56 -8.75
C LYS A 282 15.14 0.59 -7.82
N PHE A 283 15.35 -0.66 -8.25
CA PHE A 283 15.89 -1.73 -7.40
C PHE A 283 17.39 -2.01 -7.61
N ASN A 284 17.98 -1.42 -8.65
CA ASN A 284 19.38 -1.63 -9.02
C ASN A 284 20.28 -0.68 -8.22
N THR A 285 21.59 -0.96 -8.17
CA THR A 285 22.58 -0.04 -7.59
C THR A 285 22.46 1.35 -8.22
N ILE A 286 22.37 2.39 -7.39
CA ILE A 286 22.26 3.81 -7.80
C ILE A 286 23.47 4.21 -8.66
N VAL A 287 24.63 3.72 -8.25
CA VAL A 287 25.92 3.99 -8.89
C VAL A 287 26.38 2.81 -9.75
N THR A 288 27.17 3.17 -10.77
CA THR A 288 27.93 2.27 -11.64
C THR A 288 29.37 2.73 -11.67
N ASN A 289 30.32 1.80 -11.77
CA ASN A 289 31.73 2.14 -11.91
C ASN A 289 31.94 3.00 -13.17
N GLY A 290 32.52 4.19 -12.98
CA GLY A 290 32.79 5.11 -14.07
C GLY A 290 34.10 4.76 -14.78
N TRP A 291 34.28 5.29 -15.99
CA TRP A 291 35.56 5.19 -16.72
C TRP A 291 36.64 6.15 -16.18
N TYR A 292 36.24 7.20 -15.44
CA TYR A 292 37.13 8.26 -14.93
C TYR A 292 36.90 8.63 -13.45
N ARG A 293 35.76 8.22 -12.86
CA ARG A 293 35.44 8.35 -11.43
C ARG A 293 35.11 6.97 -10.88
N GLU A 294 35.45 6.71 -9.62
CA GLU A 294 35.22 5.42 -8.95
C GLU A 294 33.74 5.01 -9.00
N GLU A 295 32.81 5.97 -8.86
CA GLU A 295 31.37 5.75 -8.95
C GLU A 295 30.66 6.89 -9.71
N SER A 296 29.66 6.55 -10.54
CA SER A 296 28.81 7.49 -11.27
C SER A 296 27.35 7.06 -11.21
N LEU A 297 26.44 8.02 -11.04
CA LEU A 297 24.99 7.78 -11.14
C LEU A 297 24.64 7.14 -12.50
N ARG A 298 23.70 6.21 -12.50
CA ARG A 298 23.17 5.63 -13.75
C ARG A 298 22.44 6.69 -14.55
N SER A 299 23.03 7.11 -15.66
CA SER A 299 22.52 8.16 -16.54
C SER A 299 21.08 7.91 -17.03
N GLY A 300 20.72 6.65 -17.31
CA GLY A 300 19.37 6.29 -17.75
C GLY A 300 18.26 6.69 -16.78
N TYR A 301 18.48 6.59 -15.46
CA TYR A 301 17.49 7.00 -14.47
C TYR A 301 17.38 8.52 -14.37
N LEU A 302 18.53 9.21 -14.46
CA LEU A 302 18.56 10.66 -14.51
C LEU A 302 17.83 11.20 -15.74
N TYR A 303 18.06 10.62 -16.92
CA TYR A 303 17.38 11.04 -18.16
C TYR A 303 15.88 10.80 -18.12
N GLN A 304 15.45 9.66 -17.54
CA GLN A 304 14.03 9.37 -17.36
C GLN A 304 13.37 10.39 -16.42
N MET A 305 13.98 10.64 -15.25
CA MET A 305 13.48 11.63 -14.30
C MET A 305 13.44 13.02 -14.93
N TYR A 306 14.50 13.41 -15.62
CA TYR A 306 14.56 14.68 -16.34
C TYR A 306 13.43 14.80 -17.37
N ALA A 307 13.14 13.74 -18.15
CA ALA A 307 12.01 13.75 -19.09
C ALA A 307 10.66 13.94 -18.39
N TYR A 308 10.46 13.35 -17.20
CA TYR A 308 9.23 13.54 -16.42
C TYR A 308 9.08 14.99 -15.95
N LEU A 309 10.14 15.61 -15.46
CA LEU A 309 10.10 16.97 -14.94
C LEU A 309 9.84 17.97 -16.07
N ARG A 310 10.63 17.90 -17.15
CA ARG A 310 10.49 18.79 -18.31
C ARG A 310 9.14 18.65 -19.03
N SER A 311 8.55 17.45 -19.05
CA SER A 311 7.27 17.24 -19.75
C SER A 311 6.07 17.85 -19.03
N GLN A 312 6.24 18.31 -17.79
CA GLN A 312 5.19 18.96 -17.02
C GLN A 312 5.23 20.49 -17.16
N GLU A 313 6.37 21.06 -17.56
CA GLU A 313 6.54 22.51 -17.71
C GLU A 313 5.51 23.13 -18.66
N GLY A 314 5.06 24.34 -18.35
CA GLY A 314 4.18 25.11 -19.22
C GLY A 314 2.78 24.51 -19.39
N SER A 315 2.42 23.50 -18.61
CA SER A 315 1.08 22.88 -18.60
C SER A 315 0.01 23.74 -17.91
N GLY A 316 0.39 24.90 -17.36
CA GLY A 316 -0.50 25.81 -16.63
C GLY A 316 -0.77 25.39 -15.18
N ASP A 317 -0.09 24.34 -14.72
CA ASP A 317 -0.10 23.89 -13.33
C ASP A 317 1.08 24.53 -12.57
N GLY A 318 0.79 25.38 -11.58
CA GLY A 318 1.79 26.13 -10.82
C GLY A 318 2.79 25.26 -10.05
N TYR A 319 2.52 23.96 -9.90
CA TYR A 319 3.45 23.00 -9.29
C TYR A 319 4.47 22.41 -10.26
N SER A 320 4.28 22.58 -11.57
CA SER A 320 4.97 21.81 -12.60
C SER A 320 6.31 22.38 -13.02
N ASP A 321 6.44 23.71 -13.04
CA ASP A 321 7.63 24.38 -13.59
C ASP A 321 8.86 24.23 -12.68
N ASP A 322 8.66 24.03 -11.37
CA ASP A 322 9.72 23.80 -10.38
C ASP A 322 9.60 22.42 -9.71
N ALA A 323 8.99 21.44 -10.39
CA ALA A 323 8.79 20.10 -9.82
C ALA A 323 10.13 19.47 -9.39
N GLU A 324 10.12 18.81 -8.23
CA GLU A 324 11.25 18.05 -7.70
C GLU A 324 11.18 16.59 -8.20
N GLY A 325 12.32 16.01 -8.52
CA GLY A 325 12.47 14.58 -8.84
C GLY A 325 13.10 13.83 -7.67
N LEU A 326 12.58 12.64 -7.35
CA LEU A 326 13.19 11.73 -6.39
C LEU A 326 13.33 10.33 -6.99
N LEU A 327 14.55 9.84 -7.07
CA LEU A 327 14.84 8.45 -7.34
C LEU A 327 15.03 7.73 -6.00
N LEU A 328 14.08 6.85 -5.66
CA LEU A 328 14.05 6.15 -4.38
C LEU A 328 14.41 4.67 -4.58
N HIS A 329 15.46 4.21 -3.91
CA HIS A 329 15.96 2.86 -4.06
C HIS A 329 15.86 2.08 -2.74
N PRO A 330 15.23 0.89 -2.71
CA PRO A 330 15.45 -0.02 -1.61
C PRO A 330 16.90 -0.50 -1.65
N ALA A 331 17.55 -0.51 -0.49
CA ALA A 331 18.95 -0.90 -0.33
C ALA A 331 19.10 -1.95 0.77
N VAL A 332 20.27 -2.58 0.80
CA VAL A 332 20.64 -3.58 1.82
C VAL A 332 21.97 -3.14 2.42
N GLY A 333 21.92 -2.57 3.62
CA GLY A 333 23.11 -2.17 4.40
C GLY A 333 23.88 -0.96 3.85
N THR A 334 23.27 -0.17 2.96
CA THR A 334 23.88 1.06 2.41
C THR A 334 22.89 2.21 2.48
N THR A 335 23.37 3.39 2.86
CA THR A 335 22.61 4.63 2.88
C THR A 335 23.22 5.65 1.90
N PHE A 336 22.36 6.32 1.15
CA PHE A 336 22.71 7.33 0.15
C PHE A 336 21.59 8.36 0.10
N ASP A 337 21.93 9.65 0.15
CA ASP A 337 20.96 10.74 0.07
C ASP A 337 21.63 12.00 -0.48
N GLU A 338 21.63 12.11 -1.80
CA GLU A 338 22.30 13.19 -2.52
C GLU A 338 21.33 13.94 -3.43
N SER A 339 21.61 15.20 -3.72
CA SER A 339 20.77 15.99 -4.63
C SER A 339 21.57 16.95 -5.51
N VAL A 340 21.00 17.26 -6.67
CA VAL A 340 21.54 18.21 -7.64
C VAL A 340 20.41 19.05 -8.22
N ILE A 341 20.68 20.31 -8.55
CA ILE A 341 19.74 21.16 -9.28
C ILE A 341 20.15 21.18 -10.74
N ILE A 342 19.23 20.81 -11.63
CA ILE A 342 19.43 20.80 -13.08
C ILE A 342 18.32 21.61 -13.70
N GLN A 343 18.68 22.77 -14.28
CA GLN A 343 17.74 23.67 -14.97
C GLN A 343 16.49 24.01 -14.14
N GLY A 344 16.71 24.45 -12.90
CA GLY A 344 15.62 24.83 -11.97
C GLY A 344 15.05 23.66 -11.17
N HIS A 345 15.09 22.43 -11.71
CA HIS A 345 14.56 21.27 -11.00
C HIS A 345 15.56 20.64 -10.04
N LYS A 346 15.15 20.43 -8.79
CA LYS A 346 15.90 19.62 -7.82
C LYS A 346 15.67 18.14 -8.10
N ILE A 347 16.74 17.40 -8.34
CA ILE A 347 16.73 15.94 -8.48
C ILE A 347 17.50 15.33 -7.32
N ARG A 348 16.82 14.50 -6.53
CA ARG A 348 17.34 13.82 -5.35
C ARG A 348 17.41 12.32 -5.58
N PHE A 349 18.43 11.69 -5.02
CA PHE A 349 18.71 10.26 -5.08
C PHE A 349 18.81 9.76 -3.66
N MET A 350 17.88 8.89 -3.26
CA MET A 350 17.78 8.44 -1.88
C MET A 350 17.63 6.93 -1.82
N THR A 351 18.28 6.28 -0.85
CA THR A 351 18.04 4.89 -0.50
C THR A 351 17.18 4.75 0.74
N VAL A 352 16.47 3.63 0.84
CA VAL A 352 15.84 3.15 2.07
C VAL A 352 16.44 1.80 2.43
N ASP A 353 17.14 1.68 3.56
CA ASP A 353 17.79 0.44 3.95
C ASP A 353 16.76 -0.56 4.50
N LEU A 354 16.43 -1.56 3.69
CA LEU A 354 15.49 -2.62 4.05
C LEU A 354 16.07 -3.65 5.03
N THR A 355 17.31 -3.49 5.49
CA THR A 355 17.87 -4.29 6.60
C THR A 355 17.78 -3.61 7.96
N ALA A 356 17.52 -2.31 7.96
CA ALA A 356 17.35 -1.52 9.18
C ALA A 356 16.11 -1.96 9.98
N ASN A 357 15.96 -1.43 11.20
CA ASN A 357 14.74 -1.63 11.97
C ASN A 357 13.57 -0.84 11.35
N SER A 358 12.33 -1.20 11.67
CA SER A 358 11.13 -0.58 11.07
C SER A 358 11.03 0.92 11.33
N SER A 359 11.42 1.37 12.53
CA SER A 359 11.41 2.80 12.88
C SER A 359 12.37 3.62 12.01
N ALA A 360 13.54 3.05 11.67
CA ALA A 360 14.51 3.68 10.79
C ALA A 360 14.00 3.75 9.34
N ILE A 361 13.42 2.64 8.82
CA ILE A 361 12.79 2.62 7.49
C ILE A 361 11.71 3.70 7.39
N ARG A 362 10.87 3.81 8.41
CA ARG A 362 9.82 4.82 8.50
C ARG A 362 10.39 6.24 8.52
N ALA A 363 11.43 6.49 9.32
CA ALA A 363 12.08 7.79 9.39
C ALA A 363 12.73 8.19 8.05
N GLU A 364 13.34 7.24 7.34
CA GLU A 364 13.87 7.47 5.99
C GLU A 364 12.77 7.85 5.00
N LEU A 365 11.63 7.14 5.01
CA LEU A 365 10.50 7.51 4.16
C LEU A 365 9.94 8.91 4.49
N LEU A 366 9.89 9.29 5.78
CA LEU A 366 9.46 10.63 6.19
C LEU A 366 10.41 11.74 5.72
N ARG A 367 11.70 11.46 5.58
CA ARG A 367 12.68 12.42 5.04
C ARG A 367 12.45 12.76 3.57
N VAL A 368 11.55 12.07 2.86
CA VAL A 368 11.16 12.43 1.48
C VAL A 368 10.38 13.75 1.44
N THR A 369 9.56 14.00 2.47
CA THR A 369 8.71 15.18 2.56
C THR A 369 9.10 16.08 3.74
N PRO A 370 10.35 16.59 3.81
CA PRO A 370 10.74 17.48 4.88
C PRO A 370 9.93 18.76 4.72
N ARG A 371 9.16 19.14 5.74
CA ARG A 371 8.62 20.50 5.84
C ARG A 371 9.69 21.33 6.51
N SER A 372 10.22 22.32 5.80
CA SER A 372 10.95 23.40 6.46
C SER A 372 9.96 24.06 7.41
N GLU A 373 10.28 24.14 8.70
CA GLU A 373 9.53 25.00 9.61
C GLU A 373 9.57 26.41 9.01
N CYS A 374 8.41 26.95 8.62
CA CYS A 374 8.31 28.35 8.25
C CYS A 374 8.60 29.18 9.50
N HIS A 375 9.86 29.52 9.75
CA HIS A 375 10.22 30.59 10.66
C HIS A 375 9.61 31.89 10.11
N GLY A 376 8.50 32.30 10.73
CA GLY A 376 7.87 33.58 10.47
C GLY A 376 8.82 34.72 10.82
N LEU A 377 9.55 35.23 9.84
CA LEU A 377 10.14 36.57 9.91
C LEU A 377 9.11 37.57 9.39
N SER A 378 8.16 37.91 10.26
CA SER A 378 7.38 39.14 10.12
C SER A 378 8.28 40.32 10.51
N GLY A 379 9.12 40.76 9.57
CA GLY A 379 9.80 42.05 9.64
C GLY A 379 8.93 43.13 9.00
N LYS A 380 8.05 43.76 9.79
CA LYS A 380 7.50 45.10 9.49
C LYS A 380 7.23 45.85 10.80
N ASP A 381 8.30 46.33 11.44
CA ASP A 381 8.21 47.52 12.27
C ASP A 381 8.05 48.73 11.35
N LYS A 382 6.80 49.13 11.10
CA LYS A 382 6.48 50.48 10.64
C LYS A 382 6.36 51.37 11.87
N ILE A 383 7.42 52.13 12.12
CA ILE A 383 7.36 53.38 12.89
C ILE A 383 6.30 54.26 12.24
N LYS A 384 5.21 54.54 12.96
CA LYS A 384 4.27 55.62 12.65
C LYS A 384 4.69 56.83 13.47
N ASP A 385 5.23 57.83 12.80
CA ASP A 385 5.27 59.20 13.30
C ASP A 385 3.87 59.79 13.13
N ASP A 386 3.16 59.98 14.25
CA ASP A 386 1.94 60.79 14.32
C ASP A 386 2.34 62.26 14.46
N ALA A 387 2.23 62.99 13.35
CA ALA A 387 2.23 64.44 13.34
C ALA A 387 0.86 64.97 13.79
N GLY A 388 0.70 65.15 15.10
CA GLY A 388 -0.36 65.97 15.68
C GLY A 388 0.09 67.42 15.78
N GLN A 389 -0.30 68.25 14.81
CA GLN A 389 -0.27 69.71 14.94
C GLN A 389 -1.32 70.12 15.99
N ASN A 390 -0.85 70.65 17.12
CA ASN A 390 -1.66 71.51 17.97
C ASN A 390 -1.15 72.95 17.82
N SER A 391 -2.09 73.82 17.48
CA SER A 391 -1.96 75.25 17.26
C SER A 391 -1.58 76.01 18.53
N GLY A 392 -0.58 76.88 18.43
CA GLY A 392 -0.29 77.95 19.38
C GLY A 392 0.21 79.16 18.60
N VAL A 393 -0.71 80.06 18.27
CA VAL A 393 -0.42 81.41 17.76
C VAL A 393 -0.24 82.31 18.97
N GLU A 394 0.93 82.95 19.07
CA GLU A 394 1.18 84.09 19.96
C GLU A 394 1.40 85.34 19.11
N TRP A 395 0.90 86.46 19.62
CA TRP A 395 0.65 87.72 18.94
C TRP A 395 1.93 88.47 18.53
N THR A 396 1.98 88.97 17.29
CA THR A 396 2.27 90.39 16.96
C THR A 396 2.01 90.68 15.49
#